data_AF-A0A9D9VJ07-F1
#
_entry.id   AF-A0A9D9VJ07-F1
#
_cell.length_a   1.000
_cell.length_b   1.000
_cell.length_c   1.000
_cell.angle_alpha   90.00
_cell.angle_beta   90.00
_cell.angle_gamma   90.00
#
_symmetry.space_group_name_H-M   'P 1'
#
loop_
_entity.id
_entity.type
_entity.pdbx_description
1 polymer ?
#
loop_
_entity_poly.entity_id
_entity_poly.type
_entity_poly.pdbx_seq_one_letter_code
_entity_poly.pdbx_strand_id
1 'polypeptide(L)'
;MSAVIFLTGDLHGRNIQLLIPDWNRQPTPDYAPTKDPNGWGIKCQEIPLREGVNVIHVQQGGNVYLDYFADDPETAPEISIHFPTGLVNGYFDSSIHSNEEWNRLLDNAVSPVMDARGKYIQTVYPVQYLKQFAYGKGIELMENYDQIMYQQYTFMGAVKYNCIPQKRILARVNYNYYMFRDGDGDSLKRETFKSKIMHSTTLPSHLR
;
A
#
# COMPACT_ATOMS: atom_id res chain seq x y z
N MET A 1 4.64 0.34 -25.00
CA MET A 1 4.76 -0.61 -23.86
C MET A 1 6.20 -0.65 -23.44
N SER A 2 6.49 -0.43 -22.17
CA SER A 2 7.85 -0.50 -21.62
C SER A 2 8.05 -1.88 -21.02
N ALA A 3 9.12 -2.56 -21.43
CA ALA A 3 9.54 -3.79 -20.76
C ALA A 3 10.30 -3.43 -19.48
N VAL A 4 10.05 -4.15 -18.40
CA VAL A 4 10.82 -4.06 -17.16
C VAL A 4 11.61 -5.35 -17.01
N ILE A 5 12.89 -5.19 -16.70
CA ILE A 5 13.82 -6.27 -16.42
C ILE A 5 14.09 -6.25 -14.92
N PHE A 6 14.04 -7.42 -14.30
CA PHE A 6 14.52 -7.63 -12.94
C PHE A 6 15.28 -8.95 -12.81
N LEU A 7 16.22 -8.98 -11.87
CA LEU A 7 17.06 -10.12 -11.55
C LEU A 7 16.62 -10.68 -10.21
N THR A 8 16.36 -11.97 -10.15
CA THR A 8 15.96 -12.67 -8.95
C THR A 8 17.07 -13.63 -8.54
N GLY A 9 17.46 -13.60 -7.27
CA GLY A 9 18.38 -14.55 -6.68
C GLY A 9 17.76 -15.94 -6.50
N ASP A 10 18.34 -16.73 -5.60
CA ASP A 10 17.80 -18.03 -5.19
C ASP A 10 16.41 -17.84 -4.57
N LEU A 11 15.41 -18.55 -5.08
CA LEU A 11 14.03 -18.53 -4.56
C LEU A 11 13.84 -19.56 -3.45
N HIS A 12 14.83 -20.41 -3.19
CA HIS A 12 14.82 -21.47 -2.21
C HIS A 12 13.63 -22.42 -2.38
N GLY A 13 13.27 -22.70 -3.63
CA GLY A 13 12.13 -23.55 -4.00
C GLY A 13 10.75 -22.95 -3.70
N ARG A 14 10.67 -21.66 -3.37
CA ARG A 14 9.40 -20.98 -3.05
C ARG A 14 8.74 -20.38 -4.29
N ASN A 15 7.41 -20.39 -4.29
CA ASN A 15 6.60 -19.71 -5.30
C ASN A 15 6.35 -18.28 -4.87
N ILE A 16 6.98 -17.32 -5.55
CA ILE A 16 6.87 -15.89 -5.26
C ILE A 16 6.40 -15.18 -6.51
N GLN A 17 5.57 -14.17 -6.32
CA GLN A 17 5.01 -13.39 -7.40
C GLN A 17 5.29 -11.91 -7.20
N LEU A 18 5.45 -11.22 -8.31
CA LEU A 18 5.42 -9.77 -8.36
C LEU A 18 4.00 -9.33 -8.67
N LEU A 19 3.51 -8.38 -7.89
CA LEU A 19 2.17 -7.81 -8.01
C LEU A 19 2.27 -6.38 -8.53
N ILE A 20 1.50 -6.06 -9.57
CA ILE A 20 1.32 -4.70 -10.08
C ILE A 20 -0.18 -4.35 -10.03
N PRO A 21 -0.67 -3.88 -8.87
CA PRO A 21 -2.06 -3.47 -8.71
C PRO A 21 -2.36 -2.14 -9.40
N ASP A 22 -3.50 -2.07 -10.08
CA ASP A 22 -4.06 -0.82 -10.61
C ASP A 22 -4.79 -0.06 -9.48
N TRP A 23 -4.01 0.69 -8.69
CA TRP A 23 -4.54 1.51 -7.59
C TRP A 23 -5.47 2.64 -8.05
N ASN A 24 -5.44 3.00 -9.34
CA ASN A 24 -6.27 4.06 -9.91
C ASN A 24 -7.39 3.54 -10.79
N ARG A 25 -7.71 2.25 -10.69
CA ARG A 25 -8.82 1.64 -11.41
C ARG A 25 -10.08 2.49 -11.27
N GLN A 26 -10.56 2.99 -12.40
CA GLN A 26 -11.82 3.71 -12.50
C GLN A 26 -12.96 2.74 -12.83
N PRO A 27 -14.21 3.11 -12.50
CA PRO A 27 -15.37 2.43 -13.06
C PRO A 27 -15.33 2.43 -14.58
N THR A 28 -15.85 1.35 -15.19
CA THR A 28 -16.07 1.30 -16.64
C THR A 28 -16.87 2.54 -17.08
N PRO A 29 -16.45 3.28 -18.13
CA PRO A 29 -17.20 4.43 -18.65
C PRO A 29 -18.67 4.10 -18.85
N ASP A 30 -19.55 5.08 -18.55
CA ASP A 30 -21.00 4.98 -18.65
C ASP A 30 -21.70 4.02 -17.65
N TYR A 31 -20.95 3.33 -16.79
CA TYR A 31 -21.51 2.58 -15.68
C TYR A 31 -21.46 3.38 -14.39
N ALA A 32 -22.56 3.33 -13.63
CA ALA A 32 -22.54 3.79 -12.25
C ALA A 32 -21.47 3.00 -11.47
N PRO A 33 -20.67 3.64 -10.60
CA PRO A 33 -19.57 2.98 -9.87
C PRO A 33 -19.97 1.66 -9.19
N THR A 34 -21.18 1.62 -8.61
CA THR A 34 -21.72 0.46 -7.90
C THR A 34 -22.23 -0.66 -8.80
N LYS A 35 -22.36 -0.42 -10.11
CA LYS A 35 -22.88 -1.36 -11.12
C LYS A 35 -21.86 -1.70 -12.19
N ASP A 36 -20.57 -1.53 -11.90
CA ASP A 36 -19.49 -1.85 -12.83
C ASP A 36 -19.49 -3.36 -13.17
N PRO A 37 -19.66 -3.75 -14.45
CA PRO A 37 -19.68 -5.16 -14.86
C PRO A 37 -18.36 -5.89 -14.56
N ASN A 38 -17.26 -5.15 -14.41
CA ASN A 38 -15.94 -5.71 -14.11
C ASN A 38 -15.68 -5.89 -12.60
N GLY A 39 -16.69 -5.62 -11.77
CA GLY A 39 -16.63 -5.69 -10.31
C GLY A 39 -16.01 -4.44 -9.66
N TRP A 40 -15.88 -4.46 -8.33
CA TRP A 40 -15.33 -3.34 -7.54
C TRP A 40 -13.88 -3.55 -7.10
N GLY A 41 -13.38 -4.78 -7.17
CA GLY A 41 -12.02 -5.14 -6.78
C GLY A 41 -10.96 -4.47 -7.65
N ILE A 42 -9.74 -4.45 -7.13
CA ILE A 42 -8.58 -4.02 -7.91
C ILE A 42 -8.26 -5.07 -8.96
N LYS A 43 -7.71 -4.62 -10.10
CA LYS A 43 -7.08 -5.50 -11.07
C LYS A 43 -5.59 -5.49 -10.79
N CYS A 44 -5.01 -6.67 -10.66
CA CYS A 44 -3.59 -6.85 -10.40
C CYS A 44 -2.98 -7.67 -11.53
N GLN A 45 -1.86 -7.21 -12.07
CA GLN A 45 -1.03 -8.07 -12.89
C GLN A 45 -0.13 -8.88 -11.96
N GLU A 46 -0.32 -10.19 -11.96
CA GLU A 46 0.48 -11.15 -11.20
C GLU A 46 1.53 -11.78 -12.11
N ILE A 47 2.78 -11.79 -11.65
CA ILE A 47 3.91 -12.25 -12.43
C ILE A 47 4.72 -13.22 -11.57
N PRO A 48 4.65 -14.53 -11.84
CA PRO A 48 5.50 -15.50 -11.17
C PRO A 48 6.98 -15.18 -11.39
N LEU A 49 7.75 -15.19 -10.30
CA LEU A 49 9.19 -15.02 -10.36
C LEU A 49 9.87 -16.33 -10.76
N ARG A 50 10.93 -16.23 -11.55
CA ARG A 50 11.94 -17.28 -11.71
C ARG A 50 13.30 -16.75 -11.31
N GLU A 51 14.19 -17.64 -10.89
CA GLU A 51 15.59 -17.31 -10.63
C GLU A 51 16.28 -16.78 -11.90
N GLY A 52 17.21 -15.86 -11.72
CA GLY A 52 17.92 -15.19 -12.80
C GLY A 52 17.12 -14.05 -13.44
N VAL A 53 17.20 -13.93 -14.76
CA VAL A 53 16.67 -12.79 -15.51
C VAL A 53 15.17 -12.95 -15.80
N ASN A 54 14.39 -11.95 -15.42
CA ASN A 54 12.98 -11.84 -15.75
C ASN A 54 12.78 -10.61 -16.64
N VAL A 55 12.05 -10.77 -17.73
CA VAL A 55 11.64 -9.69 -18.64
C VAL A 55 10.14 -9.69 -18.71
N ILE A 56 9.52 -8.59 -18.28
CA ILE A 56 8.07 -8.48 -18.18
C ILE A 56 7.55 -7.32 -19.02
N HIS A 57 6.38 -7.52 -19.59
CA HIS A 57 5.62 -6.46 -20.23
C HIS A 57 4.56 -5.97 -19.24
N VAL A 58 4.74 -4.75 -18.75
CA VAL A 58 3.79 -4.12 -17.83
C VAL A 58 2.56 -3.70 -18.63
N GLN A 59 1.40 -4.23 -18.26
CA GLN A 59 0.13 -3.93 -18.92
C GLN A 59 -0.37 -2.53 -18.54
N GLN A 60 -0.33 -2.24 -17.24
CA GLN A 60 -0.70 -0.97 -16.64
C GLN A 60 0.36 -0.58 -15.61
N GLY A 61 0.88 0.64 -15.69
CA GLY A 61 1.89 1.12 -14.77
C GLY A 61 1.34 1.27 -13.34
N GLY A 62 2.14 0.88 -12.35
CA GLY A 62 1.80 0.97 -10.93
C GLY A 62 3.01 0.72 -10.04
N ASN A 63 2.83 0.91 -8.73
CA ASN A 63 3.83 0.48 -7.75
C ASN A 63 3.91 -1.05 -7.74
N VAL A 64 5.11 -1.56 -7.45
CA VAL A 64 5.41 -2.99 -7.51
C VAL A 64 5.52 -3.56 -6.11
N TYR A 65 4.91 -4.72 -5.88
CA TYR A 65 4.94 -5.43 -4.61
C TYR A 65 5.40 -6.86 -4.81
N LEU A 66 5.90 -7.47 -3.74
CA LEU A 66 6.25 -8.89 -3.70
C LEU A 66 5.22 -9.63 -2.86
N ASP A 67 4.63 -10.64 -3.47
CA ASP A 67 3.82 -11.64 -2.80
C ASP A 67 4.74 -12.71 -2.23
N TYR A 68 5.27 -12.43 -1.03
CA TYR A 68 6.18 -13.33 -0.32
C TYR A 68 5.65 -13.65 1.08
N PHE A 69 4.91 -14.76 1.19
CA PHE A 69 4.41 -15.28 2.46
C PHE A 69 5.12 -16.57 2.85
N ALA A 70 5.25 -16.75 4.16
CA ALA A 70 5.79 -17.94 4.80
C ALA A 70 4.98 -18.21 6.07
N ASP A 71 4.77 -19.49 6.40
CA ASP A 71 4.16 -19.87 7.67
C ASP A 71 5.07 -19.47 8.85
N ASP A 72 6.39 -19.59 8.67
CA ASP A 72 7.43 -19.22 9.64
C ASP A 72 8.29 -18.04 9.12
N PRO A 73 7.77 -16.79 9.12
CA PRO A 73 8.44 -15.65 8.50
C PRO A 73 9.81 -15.33 9.12
N GLU A 74 9.98 -15.59 10.42
CA GLU A 74 11.24 -15.35 11.16
C GLU A 74 12.41 -16.23 10.68
N THR A 75 12.11 -17.35 10.02
CA THR A 75 13.12 -18.29 9.49
C THR A 75 13.09 -18.37 7.97
N ALA A 76 12.20 -17.61 7.33
CA ALA A 76 12.09 -17.56 5.89
C ALA A 76 13.37 -16.93 5.30
N PRO A 77 13.97 -17.54 4.27
CA PRO A 77 15.23 -17.06 3.72
C PRO A 77 15.06 -15.70 3.04
N GLU A 78 16.06 -14.85 3.14
CA GLU A 78 16.08 -13.59 2.40
C GLU A 78 16.20 -13.86 0.89
N ILE A 79 15.42 -13.13 0.09
CA ILE A 79 15.42 -13.28 -1.37
C ILE A 79 15.81 -11.94 -1.98
N SER A 80 16.90 -11.97 -2.73
CA SER A 80 17.42 -10.78 -3.40
C SER A 80 16.72 -10.56 -4.73
N ILE A 81 16.16 -9.37 -4.93
CA ILE A 81 15.57 -8.95 -6.20
C ILE A 81 16.14 -7.59 -6.58
N HIS A 82 16.68 -7.48 -7.78
CA HIS A 82 17.29 -6.27 -8.30
C HIS A 82 16.52 -5.79 -9.53
N PHE A 83 16.09 -4.52 -9.49
CA PHE A 83 15.40 -3.84 -10.57
C PHE A 83 16.36 -2.87 -11.31
N PRO A 84 17.13 -3.33 -12.32
CA PRO A 84 18.01 -2.47 -13.11
C PRO A 84 17.26 -1.49 -14.03
N THR A 85 15.94 -1.67 -14.18
CA THR A 85 15.08 -0.84 -15.03
C THR A 85 13.82 -0.45 -14.27
N GLY A 86 13.11 0.58 -14.77
CA GLY A 86 11.95 1.15 -14.10
C GLY A 86 12.29 2.46 -13.41
N LEU A 87 11.27 3.06 -12.78
CA LEU A 87 11.42 4.31 -12.03
C LEU A 87 11.24 4.03 -10.54
N VAL A 88 12.06 4.67 -9.71
CA VAL A 88 12.00 4.53 -8.26
C VAL A 88 11.05 5.59 -7.71
N ASN A 89 9.92 5.15 -7.15
CA ASN A 89 9.00 6.05 -6.45
C ASN A 89 9.36 6.25 -4.97
N GLY A 90 9.89 5.20 -4.33
CA GLY A 90 10.08 5.16 -2.89
C GLY A 90 8.77 4.87 -2.13
N TYR A 91 8.90 4.78 -0.80
CA TYR A 91 7.80 4.64 0.15
C TYR A 91 8.17 5.37 1.44
N PHE A 92 7.17 5.78 2.20
CA PHE A 92 7.35 6.35 3.53
C PHE A 92 7.22 5.29 4.62
N ASP A 93 7.98 5.44 5.69
CA ASP A 93 7.97 4.55 6.85
C ASP A 93 8.16 5.41 8.09
N SER A 94 7.11 5.50 8.91
CA SER A 94 7.11 6.41 10.06
C SER A 94 8.07 5.98 11.17
N SER A 95 8.64 4.78 11.11
CA SER A 95 9.62 4.31 12.10
C SER A 95 11.05 4.78 11.83
N ILE A 96 11.33 5.21 10.59
CA ILE A 96 12.69 5.60 10.17
C ILE A 96 12.77 6.92 9.41
N HIS A 97 11.67 7.40 8.82
CA HIS A 97 11.66 8.61 8.02
C HIS A 97 11.07 9.82 8.75
N SER A 98 11.58 11.02 8.46
CA SER A 98 11.08 12.30 9.00
C SER A 98 9.95 12.92 8.14
N ASN A 99 9.30 13.97 8.66
CA ASN A 99 8.31 14.74 7.89
C ASN A 99 8.94 15.53 6.72
N GLU A 100 10.22 15.87 6.80
CA GLU A 100 10.97 16.43 5.68
C GLU A 100 11.19 15.40 4.58
N GLU A 101 11.53 14.16 4.95
CA GLU A 101 11.66 13.04 3.99
C GLU A 101 10.32 12.67 3.38
N TRP A 102 9.24 12.68 4.15
CA TRP A 102 7.87 12.57 3.63
C TRP A 102 7.59 13.58 2.53
N ASN A 103 7.87 14.86 2.77
CA ASN A 103 7.67 15.91 1.76
C ASN A 103 8.53 15.67 0.52
N ARG A 104 9.80 15.31 0.72
CA ARG A 104 10.71 14.98 -0.39
C ARG A 104 10.17 13.82 -1.24
N LEU A 105 9.65 12.77 -0.60
CA LEU A 105 9.03 11.64 -1.30
C LEU A 105 7.80 12.09 -2.09
N LEU A 106 6.91 12.89 -1.51
CA LEU A 106 5.74 13.41 -2.23
C LEU A 106 6.13 14.31 -3.41
N ASP A 107 7.12 15.18 -3.23
CA ASP A 107 7.56 16.13 -4.25
C ASP A 107 8.23 15.47 -5.45
N ASN A 108 8.93 14.36 -5.22
CA ASN A 108 9.63 13.60 -6.25
C ASN A 108 8.88 12.33 -6.68
N ALA A 109 7.64 12.13 -6.24
CA ALA A 109 6.86 10.96 -6.59
C ALA A 109 6.64 10.87 -8.11
N VAL A 110 7.03 9.73 -8.68
CA VAL A 110 6.81 9.39 -10.10
C VAL A 110 5.52 8.60 -10.30
N SER A 111 5.01 8.00 -9.23
CA SER A 111 3.73 7.30 -9.19
C SER A 111 2.62 8.23 -8.74
N PRO A 112 1.38 8.05 -9.23
CA PRO A 112 0.22 8.80 -8.75
C PRO A 112 -0.15 8.48 -7.28
N VAL A 113 0.40 7.42 -6.70
CA VAL A 113 0.18 7.02 -5.30
C VAL A 113 1.49 6.92 -4.52
N MET A 114 1.43 7.16 -3.22
CA MET A 114 2.53 6.94 -2.29
C MET A 114 2.13 5.88 -1.28
N ASP A 115 3.02 4.92 -1.08
CA ASP A 115 2.94 3.96 0.01
C ASP A 115 3.47 4.59 1.29
N ALA A 116 2.73 4.44 2.39
CA ALA A 116 3.16 4.85 3.71
C ALA A 116 2.92 3.73 4.72
N ARG A 117 3.96 3.38 5.48
CA ARG A 117 3.95 2.30 6.48
C ARG A 117 3.97 2.89 7.89
N GLY A 118 3.00 2.46 8.69
CA GLY A 118 3.05 2.54 10.15
C GLY A 118 3.46 1.21 10.77
N LYS A 119 3.20 1.04 12.06
CA LYS A 119 3.44 -0.19 12.82
C LYS A 119 2.44 -1.30 12.48
N TYR A 120 1.15 -0.96 12.40
CA TYR A 120 0.05 -1.92 12.24
C TYR A 120 -0.67 -1.80 10.90
N ILE A 121 -0.42 -0.73 10.16
CA ILE A 121 -1.12 -0.40 8.91
C ILE A 121 -0.14 0.04 7.83
N GLN A 122 -0.49 -0.25 6.59
CA GLN A 122 0.11 0.33 5.40
C GLN A 122 -0.99 1.04 4.62
N THR A 123 -0.68 2.19 4.06
CA THR A 123 -1.62 2.96 3.24
C THR A 123 -1.07 3.14 1.83
N VAL A 124 -1.98 3.15 0.85
CA VAL A 124 -1.66 3.48 -0.55
C VAL A 124 -2.61 4.57 -1.00
N TYR A 125 -2.13 5.81 -0.95
CA TYR A 125 -2.98 6.99 -1.13
C TYR A 125 -2.50 7.89 -2.28
N PRO A 126 -3.43 8.58 -2.98
CA PRO A 126 -3.06 9.46 -4.08
C PRO A 126 -2.15 10.61 -3.62
N VAL A 127 -1.01 10.77 -4.30
CA VAL A 127 0.00 11.82 -4.00
C VAL A 127 -0.64 13.21 -3.98
N GLN A 128 -1.54 13.49 -4.91
CA GLN A 128 -2.25 14.78 -4.99
C GLN A 128 -2.94 15.15 -3.66
N TYR A 129 -3.54 14.17 -2.97
CA TYR A 129 -4.27 14.41 -1.74
C TYR A 129 -3.37 14.38 -0.52
N LEU A 130 -2.32 13.58 -0.55
CA LEU A 130 -1.28 13.63 0.47
C LEU A 130 -0.62 15.02 0.49
N LYS A 131 -0.29 15.59 -0.68
CA LYS A 131 0.19 16.98 -0.80
C LYS A 131 -0.83 18.01 -0.33
N GLN A 132 -2.12 17.79 -0.60
CA GLN A 132 -3.14 18.76 -0.22
C GLN A 132 -3.46 18.75 1.28
N PHE A 133 -3.49 17.58 1.92
CA PHE A 133 -4.07 17.42 3.25
C PHE A 133 -3.09 16.89 4.32
N ALA A 134 -1.96 16.30 3.91
CA ALA A 134 -0.99 15.70 4.82
C ALA A 134 0.46 16.14 4.54
N TYR A 135 0.67 17.24 3.82
CA TYR A 135 2.00 17.78 3.61
C TYR A 135 2.60 18.25 4.94
N GLY A 136 3.84 17.84 5.21
CA GLY A 136 4.53 18.05 6.48
C GLY A 136 3.99 17.25 7.65
N LYS A 137 3.12 16.25 7.42
CA LYS A 137 2.41 15.50 8.46
C LYS A 137 2.39 13.98 8.25
N GLY A 138 3.44 13.43 7.63
CA GLY A 138 3.55 12.00 7.34
C GLY A 138 3.58 11.14 8.61
N ILE A 139 4.34 11.58 9.63
CA ILE A 139 4.43 10.91 10.94
C ILE A 139 3.06 10.92 11.62
N GLU A 140 2.44 12.10 11.76
CA GLU A 140 1.15 12.25 12.45
C GLU A 140 0.04 11.47 11.75
N LEU A 141 0.04 11.45 10.42
CA LEU A 141 -0.89 10.62 9.65
C LEU A 141 -0.77 9.15 10.06
N MET A 142 0.46 8.62 10.12
CA MET A 142 0.68 7.21 10.39
C MET A 142 0.45 6.83 11.84
N GLU A 143 0.89 7.66 12.79
CA GLU A 143 0.60 7.49 14.21
C GLU A 143 -0.91 7.43 14.47
N ASN A 144 -1.69 8.31 13.85
CA ASN A 144 -3.13 8.33 14.05
C ASN A 144 -3.81 7.06 13.50
N TYR A 145 -3.36 6.53 12.36
CA TYR A 145 -3.85 5.25 11.87
C TYR A 145 -3.43 4.08 12.78
N ASP A 146 -2.20 4.08 13.27
CA ASP A 146 -1.71 3.06 14.20
C ASP A 146 -2.47 3.09 15.53
N GLN A 147 -2.86 4.26 16.04
CA GLN A 147 -3.68 4.38 17.25
C GLN A 147 -5.07 3.76 17.05
N ILE A 148 -5.71 4.01 15.91
CA ILE A 148 -6.98 3.37 15.56
C ILE A 148 -6.82 1.84 15.53
N MET A 149 -5.76 1.35 14.89
CA MET A 149 -5.48 -0.08 14.83
C MET A 149 -5.21 -0.68 16.21
N TYR A 150 -4.43 0.00 17.04
CA TYR A 150 -4.13 -0.44 18.40
C TYR A 150 -5.40 -0.53 19.26
N GLN A 151 -6.30 0.45 19.14
CA GLN A 151 -7.60 0.41 19.82
C GLN A 151 -8.45 -0.77 19.34
N GLN A 152 -8.51 -1.03 18.04
CA GLN A 152 -9.21 -2.21 17.49
C GLN A 152 -8.62 -3.52 18.06
N TYR A 153 -7.30 -3.68 18.05
CA TYR A 153 -6.63 -4.84 18.63
C TYR A 153 -6.85 -4.95 20.15
N THR A 154 -6.96 -3.83 20.85
CA THR A 154 -7.28 -3.81 22.28
C THR A 154 -8.69 -4.35 22.51
N PHE A 155 -9.68 -3.87 21.76
CA PHE A 155 -11.06 -4.36 21.86
C PHE A 155 -11.20 -5.85 21.51
N MET A 156 -10.40 -6.33 20.56
CA MET A 156 -10.33 -7.76 20.22
C MET A 156 -9.60 -8.61 21.27
N GLY A 157 -8.99 -7.99 22.29
CA GLY A 157 -8.17 -8.67 23.28
C GLY A 157 -6.77 -9.05 22.79
N ALA A 158 -6.40 -8.72 21.55
CA ALA A 158 -5.13 -9.12 20.96
C ALA A 158 -3.92 -8.48 21.66
N VAL A 159 -4.08 -7.27 22.20
CA VAL A 159 -3.06 -6.63 23.06
C VAL A 159 -2.86 -7.43 24.35
N LYS A 160 -3.96 -7.80 25.04
CA LYS A 160 -3.92 -8.54 26.31
C LYS A 160 -3.24 -9.91 26.15
N TYR A 161 -3.51 -10.60 25.04
CA TYR A 161 -2.98 -11.94 24.78
C TYR A 161 -1.70 -11.94 23.94
N ASN A 162 -1.12 -10.77 23.67
CA ASN A 162 0.09 -10.60 22.85
C ASN A 162 0.03 -11.35 21.51
N CYS A 163 -1.11 -11.24 20.82
CA CYS A 163 -1.37 -11.94 19.56
C CYS A 163 -1.73 -10.98 18.41
N ILE A 164 -1.19 -9.75 18.46
CA ILE A 164 -1.29 -8.82 17.34
C ILE A 164 -0.48 -9.40 16.16
N PRO A 165 -1.09 -9.56 14.97
CA PRO A 165 -0.36 -10.02 13.80
C PRO A 165 0.79 -9.08 13.45
N GLN A 166 1.94 -9.63 13.05
CA GLN A 166 3.06 -8.83 12.56
C GLN A 166 2.78 -8.19 11.19
N LYS A 167 1.88 -8.81 10.41
CA LYS A 167 1.42 -8.26 9.13
C LYS A 167 0.57 -7.01 9.35
N ARG A 168 0.63 -6.09 8.40
CA ARG A 168 -0.12 -4.84 8.43
C ARG A 168 -1.46 -5.00 7.72
N ILE A 169 -2.46 -4.26 8.17
CA ILE A 169 -3.67 -4.04 7.37
C ILE A 169 -3.32 -3.06 6.26
N LEU A 170 -3.76 -3.32 5.03
CA LEU A 170 -3.64 -2.39 3.93
C LEU A 170 -4.89 -1.50 3.88
N ALA A 171 -4.70 -0.19 3.76
CA ALA A 171 -5.77 0.76 3.51
C ALA A 171 -5.52 1.54 2.21
N ARG A 172 -6.54 1.62 1.36
CA ARG A 172 -6.41 2.18 0.02
C ARG A 172 -7.63 3.00 -0.39
N VAL A 173 -7.44 3.84 -1.40
CA VAL A 173 -8.56 4.55 -2.04
C VAL A 173 -9.17 3.65 -3.14
N ASN A 174 -10.50 3.68 -3.27
CA ASN A 174 -11.19 3.19 -4.47
C ASN A 174 -12.08 4.27 -5.10
N TYR A 175 -12.47 3.99 -6.34
CA TYR A 175 -13.29 4.86 -7.17
C TYR A 175 -14.66 4.22 -7.54
N ASN A 176 -14.90 2.96 -7.14
CA ASN A 176 -16.06 2.17 -7.53
C ASN A 176 -17.15 2.09 -6.46
N TYR A 177 -16.82 2.05 -5.17
CA TYR A 177 -17.79 1.84 -4.10
C TYR A 177 -17.56 2.78 -2.91
N TYR A 178 -18.40 2.70 -1.86
CA TYR A 178 -18.29 3.61 -0.70
C TYR A 178 -17.14 3.22 0.24
N MET A 179 -17.32 2.20 1.07
CA MET A 179 -16.26 1.66 1.91
C MET A 179 -16.48 0.16 2.00
N PHE A 180 -15.43 -0.63 1.84
CA PHE A 180 -15.51 -2.08 1.95
C PHE A 180 -14.15 -2.65 2.34
N ARG A 181 -14.17 -3.91 2.78
CA ARG A 181 -12.97 -4.71 3.02
C ARG A 181 -13.02 -5.90 2.09
N ASP A 182 -11.93 -6.14 1.36
CA ASP A 182 -11.76 -7.33 0.52
C ASP A 182 -10.46 -8.07 0.88
N GLY A 183 -10.07 -9.05 0.05
CA GLY A 183 -8.87 -9.85 0.26
C GLY A 183 -7.58 -9.02 0.30
N ASP A 184 -7.58 -7.85 -0.33
CA ASP A 184 -6.41 -6.97 -0.44
C ASP A 184 -6.32 -5.96 0.71
N GLY A 185 -7.44 -5.65 1.39
CA GLY A 185 -7.46 -4.72 2.53
C GLY A 185 -8.72 -3.86 2.64
N ASP A 186 -8.63 -2.79 3.43
CA ASP A 186 -9.70 -1.83 3.60
C ASP A 186 -9.67 -0.77 2.49
N SER A 187 -10.85 -0.45 1.95
CA SER A 187 -11.00 0.41 0.80
C SER A 187 -11.92 1.58 1.09
N LEU A 188 -11.49 2.79 0.74
CA LEU A 188 -12.19 4.05 1.01
C LEU A 188 -12.53 4.79 -0.29
N LYS A 189 -13.79 5.19 -0.49
CA LYS A 189 -14.17 6.05 -1.61
C LYS A 189 -13.35 7.34 -1.59
N ARG A 190 -12.85 7.74 -2.75
CA ARG A 190 -12.11 8.99 -2.97
C ARG A 190 -12.69 10.23 -2.26
N GLU A 191 -13.99 10.44 -2.30
CA GLU A 191 -14.61 11.62 -1.66
C GLU A 191 -14.62 11.52 -0.13
N THR A 192 -14.86 10.32 0.42
CA THR A 192 -14.78 10.06 1.86
C THR A 192 -13.35 10.16 2.38
N PHE A 193 -12.39 9.76 1.54
CA PHE A 193 -10.98 9.84 1.84
C PHE A 193 -10.54 11.29 2.13
N LYS A 194 -10.96 12.28 1.34
CA LYS A 194 -10.64 13.71 1.56
C LYS A 194 -11.00 14.17 2.98
N SER A 195 -12.20 13.78 3.45
CA SER A 195 -12.60 14.08 4.82
C SER A 195 -11.75 13.34 5.84
N LYS A 196 -11.53 12.03 5.66
CA LYS A 196 -10.74 11.21 6.60
C LYS A 196 -9.30 11.69 6.75
N ILE A 197 -8.61 11.97 5.65
CA ILE A 197 -7.21 12.43 5.70
C ILE A 197 -7.08 13.79 6.40
N MET A 198 -8.03 14.68 6.17
CA MET A 198 -8.10 15.97 6.85
C MET A 198 -8.25 15.80 8.37
N HIS A 199 -9.14 14.92 8.83
CA HIS A 199 -9.33 14.68 10.27
C HIS A 199 -8.15 13.93 10.90
N SER A 200 -7.55 12.98 10.19
CA SER A 200 -6.39 12.22 10.67
C SER A 200 -5.11 13.04 10.74
N THR A 201 -5.10 14.28 10.26
CA THR A 201 -3.94 15.19 10.35
C THR A 201 -4.19 16.35 11.31
N THR A 202 -5.34 16.36 11.98
CA THR A 202 -5.78 17.39 12.93
C THR A 202 -6.23 16.80 14.27
N LEU A 203 -6.02 15.50 14.53
CA LEU A 203 -6.39 14.89 15.81
C LEU A 203 -5.72 15.66 16.97
N PRO A 204 -6.51 16.16 17.94
CA PRO A 204 -6.01 16.94 19.06
C PRO A 204 -4.98 16.16 19.89
N SER A 205 -3.95 16.85 20.38
CA SER A 205 -2.88 16.24 21.19
C SER A 205 -3.36 15.54 22.46
N HIS A 206 -4.53 15.87 22.99
CA HIS A 206 -5.12 15.23 24.18
C HIS A 206 -5.81 13.90 23.89
N LEU A 207 -5.90 13.50 22.62
CA LEU A 207 -6.37 12.19 22.17
C LEU A 207 -5.23 11.35 21.56
N ARG A 208 -3.99 11.84 21.60
CA ARG A 208 -2.77 11.14 21.17
C ARG A 208 -2.09 10.43 22.33
#